data_AF-A0A182VFK7-F1
#
_entry.id   AF-A0A182VFK7-F1
#
_cell.length_a   1.000
_cell.length_b   1.000
_cell.length_c   1.000
_cell.angle_alpha   90.00
_cell.angle_beta   90.00
_cell.angle_gamma   90.00
#
_symmetry.space_group_name_H-M   'P 1'
#
loop_
_entity.id
_entity.type
_entity.pdbx_description
1 polymer ?
#
loop_
_entity_poly.entity_id
_entity_poly.type
_entity_poly.pdbx_seq_one_letter_code
_entity_poly.pdbx_strand_id
1 'polypeptide(L)'
;MNFLLFAGASAAAAAACSVVRDGQKDLGEEEGSFHGPYRLTDDIEIQATPGHTLSCVTVLVAKSNLDERPVAIAGDLFERRQDIEDERLWLEAGSEDPRAQRIHRARIASLAGWIIPGHGGPFRVDASVREKLNKQQDQAGPSTEGDVI
;
A
#
# COMPACT_ATOMS: atom_id res chain seq x y z
N MET A 1 27.87 5.98 2.37
CA MET A 1 27.46 4.90 3.29
C MET A 1 26.28 4.15 2.66
N ASN A 2 26.50 2.86 2.42
CA ASN A 2 25.60 1.76 2.02
C ASN A 2 24.40 2.02 1.08
N PHE A 3 24.67 1.80 -0.20
CA PHE A 3 23.72 1.65 -1.31
C PHE A 3 23.16 0.22 -1.44
N LEU A 4 23.06 -0.52 -0.33
CA LEU A 4 22.85 -1.99 -0.33
C LEU A 4 21.43 -2.44 0.08
N LEU A 5 20.42 -1.58 -0.10
CA LEU A 5 19.03 -1.87 0.30
C LEU A 5 18.05 -2.12 -0.88
N PHE A 6 18.47 -1.95 -2.14
CA PHE A 6 17.49 -1.75 -3.22
C PHE A 6 17.34 -2.88 -4.26
N ALA A 7 18.00 -4.02 -4.10
CA ALA A 7 17.81 -5.17 -4.99
C ALA A 7 16.80 -6.23 -4.47
N GLY A 8 16.28 -6.07 -3.25
CA GLY A 8 15.42 -7.07 -2.59
C GLY A 8 13.94 -6.69 -2.42
N ALA A 9 13.53 -5.48 -2.81
CA ALA A 9 12.21 -4.94 -2.45
C ALA A 9 11.03 -5.69 -3.11
N SER A 10 11.23 -6.28 -4.29
CA SER A 10 10.19 -7.07 -4.98
C SER A 10 9.95 -8.44 -4.30
N ALA A 11 11.00 -9.07 -3.76
CA ALA A 11 10.87 -10.35 -3.05
C ALA A 11 10.28 -10.19 -1.63
N ALA A 12 10.54 -9.06 -0.97
CA ALA A 12 10.01 -8.77 0.37
C ALA A 12 8.48 -8.60 0.38
N ALA A 13 7.90 -7.99 -0.66
CA ALA A 13 6.44 -7.84 -0.80
C ALA A 13 5.73 -9.20 -1.00
N ALA A 14 6.31 -10.09 -1.80
CA ALA A 14 5.78 -11.44 -2.01
C ALA A 14 5.83 -12.29 -0.73
N ALA A 15 6.92 -12.21 0.04
CA ALA A 15 7.04 -12.89 1.33
C ALA A 15 6.03 -12.34 2.36
N ALA A 16 5.79 -11.02 2.38
CA ALA A 16 4.78 -10.40 3.24
C ALA A 16 3.35 -10.89 2.92
N CYS A 17 3.03 -11.09 1.63
CA CYS A 17 1.73 -11.62 1.20
C CYS A 17 1.47 -13.04 1.77
N SER A 18 2.49 -13.92 1.79
CA SER A 18 2.36 -15.26 2.40
C SER A 18 2.24 -15.21 3.92
N VAL A 19 2.98 -14.31 4.58
CA VAL A 19 2.94 -14.16 6.05
C VAL A 19 1.58 -13.66 6.53
N VAL A 20 0.95 -12.72 5.81
CA VAL A 20 -0.41 -12.27 6.12
C VAL A 20 -1.40 -13.42 5.98
N ARG A 21 -1.30 -14.22 4.90
CA ARG A 21 -2.20 -15.36 4.69
C ARG A 21 -2.01 -16.47 5.72
N ASP A 22 -0.79 -16.79 6.12
CA ASP A 22 -0.52 -17.87 7.09
C ASP A 22 -0.74 -17.43 8.54
N GLY A 23 -0.36 -16.21 8.92
CA GLY A 23 -0.65 -15.64 10.25
C GLY A 23 -2.16 -15.47 10.50
N GLN A 24 -2.96 -15.36 9.42
CA GLN A 24 -4.41 -15.27 9.47
C GLN A 24 -5.10 -16.65 9.49
N LYS A 25 -4.41 -17.77 9.22
CA LYS A 25 -4.95 -19.13 9.40
C LYS A 25 -4.91 -19.59 10.86
N ASP A 26 -4.01 -19.06 11.67
CA ASP A 26 -3.89 -19.37 13.10
C ASP A 26 -4.96 -18.67 13.97
N LEU A 27 -5.74 -17.77 13.37
CA LEU A 27 -6.89 -17.09 13.96
C LEU A 27 -8.12 -17.52 13.16
N GLY A 28 -8.94 -18.40 13.74
CA GLY A 28 -9.98 -19.17 13.05
C GLY A 28 -10.84 -18.41 12.03
N GLU A 29 -11.29 -19.16 11.02
CA GLU A 29 -12.17 -18.73 9.94
C GLU A 29 -13.47 -18.12 10.48
N GLU A 30 -13.52 -16.79 10.55
CA GLU A 30 -14.77 -16.03 10.58
C GLU A 30 -14.88 -15.32 9.24
N GLU A 31 -15.74 -15.87 8.37
CA GLU A 31 -16.04 -15.29 7.06
C GLU A 31 -16.61 -13.87 7.23
N GLY A 32 -16.01 -12.90 6.54
CA GLY A 32 -16.61 -11.58 6.31
C GLY A 32 -16.06 -10.39 7.11
N SER A 33 -14.86 -10.46 7.68
CA SER A 33 -14.24 -9.29 8.35
C SER A 33 -13.04 -8.75 7.58
N PHE A 34 -13.01 -7.45 7.29
CA PHE A 34 -11.80 -6.77 6.84
C PHE A 34 -10.75 -6.89 7.95
N HIS A 35 -9.84 -7.84 7.80
CA HIS A 35 -8.80 -8.11 8.78
C HIS A 35 -7.91 -6.86 8.93
N GLY A 36 -7.83 -6.36 10.17
CA GLY A 36 -7.04 -5.19 10.52
C GLY A 36 -5.54 -5.39 10.29
N PRO A 37 -4.71 -4.37 10.56
CA PRO A 37 -3.26 -4.49 10.39
C PRO A 37 -2.66 -5.68 11.15
N TYR A 38 -1.72 -6.36 10.51
CA TYR A 38 -0.94 -7.43 11.12
C TYR A 38 0.40 -6.90 11.61
N ARG A 39 0.60 -6.89 12.93
CA ARG A 39 1.84 -6.40 13.55
C ARG A 39 2.88 -7.51 13.61
N LEU A 40 3.98 -7.35 12.87
CA LEU A 40 5.09 -8.31 12.87
C LEU A 40 6.06 -8.07 14.03
N THR A 41 6.35 -6.80 14.32
CA THR A 41 7.14 -6.36 15.47
C THR A 41 6.62 -5.00 15.98
N ASP A 42 7.22 -4.46 17.03
CA ASP A 42 6.86 -3.11 17.50
C ASP A 42 7.04 -2.03 16.44
N ASP A 43 7.95 -2.25 15.48
CA ASP A 43 8.35 -1.27 14.48
C ASP A 43 7.90 -1.63 13.06
N ILE A 44 7.33 -2.83 12.84
CA ILE A 44 6.91 -3.34 11.54
C ILE A 44 5.46 -3.79 11.59
N GLU A 45 4.64 -3.20 10.73
CA GLU A 45 3.22 -3.50 10.57
C GLU A 45 2.90 -3.77 9.10
N ILE A 46 2.04 -4.74 8.84
CA ILE A 46 1.58 -5.09 7.49
C ILE A 46 0.12 -4.68 7.35
N GLN A 47 -0.19 -3.93 6.30
CA GLN A 47 -1.50 -3.45 5.95
C GLN A 47 -1.98 -4.18 4.70
N ALA A 48 -3.19 -4.73 4.71
CA ALA A 48 -3.85 -5.16 3.48
C ALA A 48 -4.14 -3.92 2.61
N THR A 49 -3.71 -3.96 1.35
CA THR A 49 -3.89 -2.86 0.40
C THR A 49 -4.32 -3.40 -0.98
N PRO A 50 -5.48 -4.06 -1.08
CA PRO A 50 -5.98 -4.57 -2.35
C PRO A 50 -6.23 -3.43 -3.35
N GLY A 51 -6.05 -3.74 -4.62
CA GLY A 51 -6.27 -2.77 -5.70
C GLY A 51 -5.49 -3.12 -6.95
N HIS A 52 -4.16 -3.02 -6.92
CA HIS A 52 -3.34 -3.46 -8.05
C HIS A 52 -3.53 -4.96 -8.31
N THR A 53 -3.40 -5.74 -7.24
CA THR A 53 -4.01 -7.08 -7.14
C THR A 53 -4.86 -7.14 -5.87
N LEU A 54 -5.77 -8.10 -5.78
CA LEU A 54 -6.56 -8.33 -4.56
C LEU A 54 -5.73 -8.86 -3.38
N SER A 55 -4.45 -9.19 -3.60
CA SER A 55 -3.54 -9.73 -2.59
C SER A 55 -2.39 -8.80 -2.21
N CYS A 56 -2.41 -7.55 -2.72
CA CYS A 56 -1.39 -6.57 -2.39
C CYS A 56 -1.40 -6.21 -0.90
N VAL A 57 -0.20 -6.08 -0.34
CA VAL A 57 0.04 -5.65 1.04
C VAL A 57 1.07 -4.53 1.05
N THR A 58 0.98 -3.65 2.04
CA THR A 58 1.98 -2.60 2.30
C THR A 58 2.64 -2.87 3.64
N VAL A 59 3.97 -2.77 3.70
CA VAL A 59 4.73 -2.86 4.95
C VAL A 59 5.03 -1.44 5.44
N LEU A 60 4.59 -1.11 6.65
CA LEU A 60 4.91 0.12 7.35
C LEU A 60 6.06 -0.13 8.33
N VAL A 61 7.12 0.67 8.19
CA VAL A 61 8.29 0.65 9.07
C VAL A 61 8.30 1.94 9.89
N ALA A 62 7.94 1.86 11.17
CA ALA A 62 7.72 3.01 12.04
C ALA A 62 9.01 3.74 12.40
N LYS A 63 10.08 3.01 12.74
CA LYS A 63 11.40 3.58 13.06
C LYS A 63 12.31 3.48 11.85
N SER A 64 12.49 4.59 11.14
CA SER A 64 13.45 4.71 10.04
C SER A 64 14.38 5.90 10.27
N ASN A 65 15.56 5.87 9.65
CA ASN A 65 16.47 7.03 9.65
C ASN A 65 16.07 8.10 8.61
N LEU A 66 14.92 7.96 7.94
CA LEU A 66 14.51 8.82 6.82
C LEU A 66 13.53 9.93 7.23
N ASP A 67 12.66 9.66 8.20
CA ASP A 67 11.64 10.61 8.66
C ASP A 67 11.11 10.15 10.04
N GLU A 68 10.43 11.05 10.76
CA GLU A 68 9.72 10.74 12.01
C GLU A 68 8.45 9.94 11.73
N ARG A 69 7.90 10.07 10.52
CA ARG A 69 6.77 9.26 10.05
C ARG A 69 7.24 7.93 9.46
N PRO A 70 6.41 6.88 9.52
CA PRO A 70 6.71 5.59 8.93
C PRO A 70 7.11 5.65 7.45
N VAL A 71 7.95 4.71 7.02
CA VAL A 71 8.22 4.45 5.61
C VAL A 71 7.30 3.33 5.15
N ALA A 72 6.57 3.55 4.06
CA ALA A 72 5.73 2.54 3.43
C ALA A 72 6.47 1.86 2.27
N ILE A 73 6.65 0.55 2.35
CA ILE A 73 7.02 -0.30 1.22
C ILE A 73 5.72 -0.79 0.60
N ALA A 74 5.29 -0.14 -0.47
CA ALA A 74 3.93 -0.24 -0.98
C ALA A 74 3.80 -1.13 -2.23
N GLY A 75 4.91 -1.42 -2.91
CA GLY A 75 4.88 -2.11 -4.20
C GLY A 75 3.99 -1.37 -5.20
N ASP A 76 3.36 -2.10 -6.11
CA ASP A 76 2.55 -1.55 -7.21
C ASP A 76 1.22 -0.94 -6.77
N LEU A 77 0.96 -0.84 -5.45
CA LEU A 77 -0.02 0.14 -4.95
C LEU A 77 0.30 1.53 -5.49
N PHE A 78 1.61 1.84 -5.57
CA PHE A 78 2.17 2.96 -6.30
C PHE A 78 3.11 2.45 -7.39
N GLU A 79 2.79 2.74 -8.64
CA GLU A 79 3.67 2.43 -9.75
C GLU A 79 4.97 3.22 -9.60
N ARG A 80 4.89 4.55 -9.45
CA ARG A 80 6.05 5.47 -9.33
C ARG A 80 5.58 6.87 -8.93
N ARG A 81 6.46 7.76 -8.48
CA ARG A 81 6.10 9.13 -8.05
C ARG A 81 5.21 9.91 -9.03
N GLN A 82 5.42 9.75 -10.33
CA GLN A 82 4.67 10.45 -11.37
C GLN A 82 3.18 10.09 -11.36
N ASP A 83 2.81 8.92 -10.82
CA ASP A 83 1.44 8.43 -10.77
C ASP A 83 0.54 9.20 -9.77
N ILE A 84 1.15 10.06 -8.94
CA ILE A 84 0.44 11.03 -8.08
C ILE A 84 -0.17 12.14 -8.94
N GLU A 85 0.50 12.51 -10.03
CA GLU A 85 0.04 13.55 -10.96
C GLU A 85 -0.81 12.96 -12.09
N ASP A 86 -0.49 11.74 -12.52
CA ASP A 86 -1.14 11.07 -13.64
C ASP A 86 -1.60 9.66 -13.25
N GLU A 87 -2.87 9.54 -12.88
CA GLU A 87 -3.48 8.27 -12.47
C GLU A 87 -3.43 7.20 -13.58
N ARG A 88 -3.35 7.61 -14.86
CA ARG A 88 -3.29 6.66 -15.98
C ARG A 88 -2.10 5.71 -15.84
N LEU A 89 -1.02 6.16 -15.21
CA LEU A 89 0.19 5.35 -15.04
C LEU A 89 -0.05 4.09 -14.21
N TRP A 90 -0.85 4.15 -13.14
CA TRP A 90 -1.15 2.98 -12.33
C TRP A 90 -2.43 2.26 -12.80
N LEU A 91 -3.36 2.97 -13.44
CA LEU A 91 -4.55 2.38 -14.06
C LEU A 91 -4.19 1.47 -15.24
N GLU A 92 -3.39 1.98 -16.18
CA GLU A 92 -2.97 1.25 -17.38
C GLU A 92 -1.93 0.16 -17.07
N ALA A 93 -1.29 0.20 -15.89
CA ALA A 93 -0.43 -0.86 -15.38
C ALA A 93 -1.20 -2.11 -14.93
N GLY A 94 -2.53 -2.13 -15.04
CA GLY A 94 -3.35 -3.33 -14.85
C GLY A 94 -3.94 -3.47 -13.46
N SER A 95 -4.46 -2.38 -12.88
CA SER A 95 -5.22 -2.42 -11.63
C SER A 95 -6.42 -3.38 -11.71
N GLU A 96 -6.48 -4.39 -10.83
CA GLU A 96 -7.63 -5.30 -10.70
C GLU A 96 -8.87 -4.61 -10.09
N ASP A 97 -8.66 -3.72 -9.11
CA ASP A 97 -9.69 -2.91 -8.49
C ASP A 97 -9.21 -1.45 -8.32
N PRO A 98 -9.48 -0.58 -9.32
CA PRO A 98 -9.12 0.82 -9.26
C PRO A 98 -9.76 1.61 -8.12
N ARG A 99 -10.93 1.18 -7.63
CA ARG A 99 -11.62 1.85 -6.54
C ARG A 99 -10.90 1.56 -5.23
N ALA A 100 -10.64 0.30 -4.93
CA ALA A 100 -9.84 -0.09 -3.76
C ALA A 100 -8.42 0.49 -3.84
N GLN A 101 -7.79 0.50 -5.01
CA GLN A 101 -6.43 1.03 -5.15
C GLN A 101 -6.36 2.52 -4.77
N ARG A 102 -7.33 3.35 -5.18
CA ARG A 102 -7.40 4.77 -4.77
C ARG A 102 -7.52 4.95 -3.26
N ILE A 103 -8.42 4.19 -2.64
CA ILE A 103 -8.64 4.21 -1.19
C ILE A 103 -7.36 3.85 -0.45
N HIS A 104 -6.69 2.77 -0.85
CA HIS A 104 -5.47 2.33 -0.20
C HIS A 104 -4.28 3.25 -0.46
N ARG A 105 -4.16 3.85 -1.65
CA ARG A 105 -3.16 4.88 -1.94
C ARG A 105 -3.30 6.08 -0.99
N ALA A 106 -4.50 6.63 -0.84
CA ALA A 106 -4.76 7.74 0.08
C ALA A 106 -4.50 7.35 1.55
N ARG A 107 -5.00 6.18 1.99
CA ARG A 107 -4.76 5.65 3.34
C ARG A 107 -3.27 5.51 3.65
N ILE A 108 -2.48 4.87 2.79
CA ILE A 108 -1.05 4.66 3.03
C ILE A 108 -0.29 6.00 3.05
N ALA A 109 -0.62 6.94 2.17
CA ALA A 109 0.00 8.27 2.19
C ALA A 109 -0.34 9.09 3.44
N SER A 110 -1.50 8.85 4.07
CA SER A 110 -1.83 9.49 5.35
C SER A 110 -0.92 9.00 6.50
N LEU A 111 -0.54 7.72 6.47
CA LEU A 111 0.26 7.05 7.50
C LEU A 111 1.76 7.30 7.32
N ALA A 112 2.24 7.38 6.08
CA ALA A 112 3.67 7.40 5.78
C ALA A 112 4.25 8.79 5.54
N GLY A 113 5.54 8.95 5.84
CA GLY A 113 6.37 10.09 5.44
C GLY A 113 7.07 9.87 4.10
N TRP A 114 7.34 8.60 3.76
CA TRP A 114 7.97 8.18 2.51
C TRP A 114 7.28 6.94 1.95
N ILE A 115 7.24 6.85 0.63
CA ILE A 115 6.74 5.68 -0.11
C ILE A 115 7.86 5.12 -0.97
N ILE A 116 8.04 3.80 -0.88
CA ILE A 116 8.83 2.99 -1.81
C ILE A 116 7.81 2.31 -2.76
N PRO A 117 7.66 2.82 -4.00
CA PRO A 117 6.78 2.25 -5.01
C PRO A 117 7.34 0.94 -5.56
N GLY A 118 6.54 0.22 -6.34
CA GLY A 118 7.00 -0.98 -7.04
C GLY A 118 7.94 -0.67 -8.21
N HIS A 119 7.75 0.48 -8.87
CA HIS A 119 8.62 0.98 -9.92
C HIS A 119 9.18 2.40 -9.62
N GLY A 120 10.44 2.63 -9.99
CA GLY A 120 11.11 3.91 -9.75
C GLY A 120 11.65 4.08 -8.32
N GLY A 121 12.01 5.33 -7.98
CA GLY A 121 12.69 5.65 -6.73
C GLY A 121 11.74 6.02 -5.58
N PRO A 122 12.21 5.88 -4.32
CA PRO A 122 11.44 6.33 -3.15
C PRO A 122 11.15 7.82 -3.22
N PHE A 123 9.99 8.23 -2.70
CA PHE A 123 9.59 9.62 -2.68
C PHE A 123 8.93 10.05 -1.37
N ARG A 124 9.13 11.33 -1.04
CA ARG A 124 8.55 11.94 0.16
C ARG A 124 7.07 12.23 -0.05
N VAL A 125 6.28 11.97 1.00
CA VAL A 125 4.85 12.29 1.07
C VAL A 125 4.69 13.62 1.80
N ASP A 126 4.55 14.70 1.03
CA ASP A 126 4.25 16.03 1.54
C ASP A 126 2.72 16.30 1.58
N ALA A 127 2.32 17.53 1.92
CA ALA A 127 0.91 17.90 1.97
C ALA A 127 0.24 17.86 0.59
N SER A 128 0.97 18.22 -0.48
CA SER A 128 0.44 18.23 -1.84
C SER A 128 0.16 16.81 -2.35
N VAL A 129 1.05 15.86 -2.05
CA VAL A 129 0.84 14.44 -2.36
C VAL A 129 -0.43 13.93 -1.67
N ARG A 130 -0.62 14.21 -0.38
CA ARG A 130 -1.81 13.78 0.38
C ARG A 130 -3.09 14.39 -0.18
N GLU A 131 -3.06 15.69 -0.50
CA GLU A 131 -4.22 16.37 -1.07
C GLU A 131 -4.64 15.74 -2.40
N LYS A 132 -3.67 15.46 -3.29
CA LYS A 132 -3.96 14.82 -4.59
C LYS A 132 -4.57 13.45 -4.38
N LEU A 133 -3.96 12.59 -3.56
CA LEU A 133 -4.46 11.24 -3.33
C LEU A 133 -5.85 11.23 -2.69
N ASN A 134 -6.15 12.16 -1.78
CA ASN A 134 -7.50 12.31 -1.23
C ASN A 134 -8.52 12.69 -2.32
N LYS A 135 -8.16 13.62 -3.23
CA LYS A 135 -9.01 13.94 -4.38
C LYS A 135 -9.21 12.75 -5.32
N GLN A 136 -8.21 11.89 -5.50
CA GLN A 136 -8.36 10.65 -6.26
C GLN A 136 -9.35 9.72 -5.55
N GLN A 137 -9.21 9.51 -4.24
CA GLN A 137 -10.13 8.70 -3.44
C GLN A 137 -11.59 9.19 -3.55
N ASP A 138 -11.83 10.50 -3.51
CA ASP A 138 -13.18 11.05 -3.60
C ASP A 138 -13.84 10.79 -4.96
N GLN A 139 -13.05 10.65 -6.03
CA GLN A 139 -13.54 10.26 -7.36
C GLN A 139 -13.98 8.79 -7.44
N ALA A 140 -13.62 7.96 -6.46
CA ALA A 140 -13.92 6.53 -6.47
C ALA A 140 -15.42 6.22 -6.24
N GLY A 141 -16.23 7.24 -5.93
CA GLY A 141 -17.69 7.15 -5.78
C GLY A 141 -18.16 6.33 -4.57
N PRO A 142 -19.44 6.48 -4.17
CA PRO A 142 -20.03 5.54 -3.21
C PRO A 142 -20.02 4.14 -3.81
N SER A 143 -19.76 3.13 -2.97
CA SER A 143 -19.93 1.73 -3.37
C SER A 143 -21.38 1.57 -3.82
N THR A 144 -21.61 1.26 -5.09
CA THR A 144 -22.93 0.81 -5.53
C THR A 144 -23.23 -0.48 -4.78
N GLU A 145 -24.29 -0.46 -3.96
CA GLU A 145 -24.90 -1.68 -3.42
C GLU A 145 -25.17 -2.63 -4.59
N GLY A 146 -24.35 -3.68 -4.73
CA GLY A 146 -24.33 -4.54 -5.91
C GLY A 146 -23.12 -5.46 -5.99
N ASP A 147 -21.99 -5.10 -5.38
CA ASP A 147 -20.85 -5.99 -5.21
C ASP A 147 -20.97 -6.80 -3.90
N VAL A 148 -21.98 -7.66 -3.85
CA VAL A 148 -22.02 -8.80 -2.92
C VAL A 148 -22.36 -10.01 -3.77
N ILE A 149 -21.35 -10.89 -3.93
CA ILE A 149 -21.35 -12.27 -4.43
C ILE A 149 -22.62 -12.81 -5.11
#